data_AF-A0A3N4ZXD2-F1
#
_entry.id   AF-A0A3N4ZXD2-F1
#
_cell.length_a   1.000
_cell.length_b   1.000
_cell.length_c   1.000
_cell.angle_alpha   90.00
_cell.angle_beta   90.00
_cell.angle_gamma   90.00
#
_symmetry.space_group_name_H-M   'P 1'
#
loop_
_entity.id
_entity.type
_entity.pdbx_description
1 polymer ?
#
loop_
_entity_poly.entity_id
_entity_poly.type
_entity_poly.pdbx_seq_one_letter_code
_entity_poly.pdbx_strand_id
1 'polypeptide(L)'
;MMPPYCGICNASARNDNDYETFTLVYFRAIAPPLTHAGHPENAVWFCKDHVRYTEGKTHMSAIEAMVHIRAAIRRNAPNLWPLTSMP
;
A
#
# COMPACT_ATOMS: atom_id res chain seq x y z
N MET A 1 13.59 4.79 13.52
CA MET A 1 13.03 3.80 12.56
C MET A 1 12.52 4.55 11.35
N MET A 2 12.58 3.98 10.15
CA MET A 2 11.95 4.60 8.98
C MET A 2 10.42 4.55 9.18
N PRO A 3 9.70 5.67 9.07
CA PRO A 3 8.25 5.68 9.30
C PRO A 3 7.53 4.84 8.25
N PRO A 4 6.38 4.24 8.56
CA PRO A 4 5.56 3.53 7.58
C PRO A 4 5.06 4.53 6.53
N TYR A 5 5.15 4.12 5.26
CA TYR A 5 4.60 4.85 4.12
C TYR A 5 3.51 4.00 3.47
N CYS A 6 2.37 4.60 3.15
CA CYS A 6 1.33 3.90 2.41
C CYS A 6 1.84 3.62 0.98
N GLY A 7 1.87 2.35 0.57
CA GLY A 7 2.32 1.95 -0.78
C GLY A 7 1.45 2.48 -1.94
N ILE A 8 0.35 3.16 -1.62
CA ILE A 8 -0.61 3.73 -2.58
C ILE A 8 -0.45 5.25 -2.71
N CYS A 9 -0.63 6.00 -1.61
CA CYS A 9 -0.64 7.46 -1.64
C CYS A 9 0.67 8.10 -1.15
N ASN A 10 1.66 7.30 -0.75
CA ASN A 10 2.92 7.73 -0.16
C ASN A 10 2.76 8.59 1.11
N ALA A 11 1.56 8.63 1.71
CA ALA A 11 1.35 9.23 3.02
C ALA A 11 2.25 8.52 4.03
N SER A 12 2.98 9.31 4.81
CA SER A 12 3.89 8.82 5.85
C SER A 12 3.33 9.17 7.22
N ALA A 13 3.47 8.28 8.20
CA ALA A 13 3.32 8.67 9.60
C ALA A 13 4.44 9.67 9.94
N ARG A 14 4.16 10.98 9.81
CA ARG A 14 5.15 12.05 10.07
C ARG A 14 5.37 12.27 11.58
N ASN A 15 4.41 11.83 12.40
CA ASN A 15 4.48 11.88 13.86
C ASN A 15 4.28 10.48 14.45
N ASP A 16 4.90 10.22 15.60
CA ASP A 16 4.88 8.92 16.30
C ASP A 16 3.46 8.47 16.71
N ASN A 17 2.49 9.38 16.78
CA ASN A 17 1.08 9.06 17.05
C ASN A 17 0.29 8.59 15.82
N ASP A 18 0.82 8.75 14.61
CA ASP A 18 0.10 8.36 13.37
C ASP A 18 0.35 6.90 13.00
N TYR A 19 1.24 6.18 13.70
CA TYR A 19 1.53 4.76 13.43
C TYR A 19 0.29 3.87 13.59
N GLU A 20 -0.62 4.22 14.52
CA GLU A 20 -1.89 3.50 14.72
C GLU A 20 -2.83 3.60 13.51
N THR A 21 -2.55 4.49 12.56
CA THR A 21 -3.35 4.67 11.34
C THR A 21 -2.84 3.87 10.14
N PHE A 22 -1.75 3.13 10.31
CA PHE A 22 -1.15 2.28 9.27
C PHE A 22 -1.23 0.81 9.64
N THR A 23 -1.62 0.00 8.66
CA THR A 23 -1.68 -1.45 8.78
C THR A 23 -0.63 -2.08 7.87
N LEU A 24 0.22 -2.96 8.43
CA LEU A 24 1.12 -3.80 7.65
C LEU A 24 0.34 -5.01 7.15
N VAL A 25 0.27 -5.17 5.83
CA VAL A 25 -0.41 -6.31 5.20
C VAL A 25 0.62 -7.22 4.57
N TYR A 26 0.51 -8.51 4.87
CA TYR A 26 1.34 -9.57 4.30
C TYR A 26 0.61 -10.24 3.13
N PHE A 27 1.25 -10.24 1.98
CA PHE A 27 0.85 -10.91 0.76
C PHE A 27 1.54 -12.28 0.66
N ARG A 28 1.14 -13.08 -0.33
CA ARG A 28 1.79 -14.35 -0.61
C ARG A 28 3.25 -14.09 -1.02
N ALA A 29 4.19 -14.71 -0.32
CA ALA A 29 5.59 -14.69 -0.70
C ALA A 29 5.80 -15.49 -2.00
N ILE A 30 6.64 -14.95 -2.89
CA ILE A 30 7.01 -15.59 -4.16
C ILE A 30 8.39 -16.25 -4.09
N ALA A 31 9.21 -15.85 -3.12
CA ALA A 31 10.49 -16.48 -2.80
C ALA A 31 10.53 -16.93 -1.33
N PRO A 32 11.39 -17.91 -0.98
CA PRO A 32 11.66 -18.22 0.42
C PRO A 32 12.18 -16.98 1.15
N PRO A 33 11.83 -16.79 2.43
CA PRO A 33 12.23 -15.61 3.19
C PRO A 33 13.76 -15.52 3.21
N LEU A 34 14.29 -14.43 2.65
CA LEU A 34 15.70 -14.11 2.78
C LEU A 34 15.98 -13.94 4.28
N THR A 35 16.97 -14.67 4.79
CA THR A 35 17.38 -14.65 6.22
C THR A 35 17.99 -13.31 6.66
N HIS A 36 17.87 -12.26 5.86
CA HIS A 36 18.38 -10.93 6.15
C HIS A 36 17.34 -10.14 6.95
N ALA A 37 17.78 -9.51 8.03
CA ALA A 37 16.97 -8.57 8.80
C ALA A 37 16.64 -7.35 7.92
N GLY A 38 15.47 -7.37 7.30
CA GLY A 38 14.97 -6.35 6.39
C GLY A 38 13.48 -6.53 6.12
N HIS A 39 12.82 -5.45 5.66
CA HIS A 39 11.39 -5.45 5.38
C HIS A 39 11.01 -6.65 4.48
N PRO A 40 10.07 -7.52 4.89
CA PRO A 40 9.65 -8.64 4.06
C PRO A 40 9.18 -8.12 2.70
N GLU A 41 9.66 -8.72 1.61
CA GLU A 41 9.28 -8.34 0.24
C GLU A 41 7.78 -8.45 -0.03
N ASN A 42 7.12 -9.33 0.74
CA ASN A 42 5.70 -9.59 0.66
C ASN A 42 4.87 -8.73 1.62
N ALA A 43 5.48 -7.81 2.37
CA ALA A 43 4.77 -6.94 3.27
C ALA A 43 4.66 -5.53 2.66
N VAL A 44 3.53 -4.85 2.85
CA VAL A 44 3.35 -3.45 2.44
C VAL A 44 2.49 -2.72 3.48
N TRP A 45 2.87 -1.50 3.82
CA TRP A 45 2.10 -0.62 4.69
C TRP A 45 0.96 0.08 3.94
N PHE A 46 -0.21 0.18 4.57
CA PHE A 46 -1.38 0.89 4.06
C PHE A 46 -1.95 1.83 5.13
N CYS A 47 -2.37 3.03 4.75
CA CYS A 47 -3.15 3.88 5.65
C CYS A 47 -4.58 3.36 5.79
N LYS A 48 -5.29 3.83 6.83
CA LYS A 48 -6.70 3.49 7.13
C LYS A 48 -7.66 3.57 5.93
N ASP A 49 -7.43 4.48 4.99
CA ASP A 49 -8.33 4.68 3.83
C ASP A 49 -8.11 3.65 2.72
N HIS A 50 -6.87 3.13 2.64
CA HIS A 50 -6.43 2.23 1.57
C HIS A 50 -6.35 0.76 1.98
N VAL A 51 -6.27 0.46 3.28
CA VAL A 51 -6.18 -0.93 3.78
C VAL A 51 -7.38 -1.77 3.34
N ARG A 52 -8.59 -1.22 3.30
CA ARG A 52 -9.79 -1.94 2.81
C ARG A 52 -9.65 -2.51 1.40
N TYR A 53 -8.81 -1.91 0.54
CA TYR A 53 -8.62 -2.43 -0.81
C TYR A 53 -7.77 -3.71 -0.84
N THR A 54 -7.08 -4.07 0.26
CA THR A 54 -6.32 -5.32 0.35
C THR A 54 -7.20 -6.54 0.62
N GLU A 55 -8.47 -6.34 0.99
CA GLU A 55 -9.41 -7.43 1.24
C GLU A 55 -9.50 -8.37 0.03
N GLY A 56 -9.40 -9.67 0.33
CA GLY A 56 -9.41 -10.75 -0.66
C GLY A 56 -8.18 -10.82 -1.56
N LYS A 57 -7.09 -10.08 -1.32
CA LYS A 57 -5.91 -10.04 -2.21
C LYS A 57 -4.63 -10.58 -1.57
N THR A 58 -4.65 -10.96 -0.30
CA THR A 58 -3.48 -11.49 0.43
C THR A 58 -2.94 -12.81 -0.15
N HIS A 59 -3.75 -13.52 -0.94
CA HIS A 59 -3.34 -14.73 -1.66
C HIS A 59 -2.48 -14.45 -2.91
N MET A 60 -2.47 -13.21 -3.40
CA MET A 60 -1.66 -12.76 -4.53
C MET A 60 -0.26 -12.35 -4.06
N SER A 61 0.70 -12.24 -4.99
CA SER A 61 1.97 -11.56 -4.67
C SER A 61 1.74 -10.08 -4.37
N ALA A 62 2.65 -9.44 -3.65
CA ALA A 62 2.56 -8.01 -3.36
C ALA A 62 2.47 -7.17 -4.64
N ILE A 63 3.24 -7.52 -5.67
CA ILE A 63 3.24 -6.82 -6.97
C ILE A 63 1.86 -6.91 -7.64
N GLU A 64 1.30 -8.12 -7.75
CA GLU A 64 -0.02 -8.34 -8.35
C GLU A 64 -1.12 -7.64 -7.55
N ALA A 65 -1.13 -7.79 -6.23
CA ALA A 65 -2.11 -7.15 -5.37
C ALA A 65 -2.10 -5.63 -5.55
N MET A 66 -0.92 -5.01 -5.65
CA MET A 66 -0.78 -3.57 -5.85
C MET A 66 -1.33 -3.09 -7.20
N VAL A 67 -1.21 -3.88 -8.27
CA VAL A 67 -1.85 -3.59 -9.56
C VAL A 67 -3.37 -3.57 -9.40
N HIS A 68 -3.94 -4.61 -8.77
CA HIS A 68 -5.39 -4.71 -8.55
C HIS A 68 -5.93 -3.61 -7.62
N ILE A 69 -5.21 -3.27 -6.54
CA ILE A 69 -5.59 -2.22 -5.61
C ILE A 69 -5.61 -0.86 -6.31
N ARG A 70 -4.56 -0.51 -7.06
CA ARG A 70 -4.51 0.76 -7.82
C ARG A 70 -5.65 0.85 -8.83
N ALA A 71 -5.96 -0.26 -9.51
CA ALA A 71 -7.10 -0.31 -10.43
C ALA A 71 -8.44 -0.11 -9.70
N ALA A 72 -8.65 -0.74 -8.55
CA ALA A 72 -9.87 -0.59 -7.76
C ALA A 72 -10.06 0.85 -7.24
N ILE A 73 -8.98 1.49 -6.78
CA ILE A 73 -9.01 2.87 -6.32
C ILE A 73 -9.37 3.81 -7.47
N ARG A 74 -8.78 3.63 -8.66
CA ARG A 74 -9.13 4.44 -9.84
C ARG A 74 -10.61 4.33 -10.22
N ARG A 75 -11.21 3.16 -10.04
CA ARG A 75 -12.65 2.95 -10.30
C ARG A 75 -13.54 3.59 -9.23
N ASN A 76 -13.07 3.64 -7.99
CA ASN A 76 -13.81 4.17 -6.84
C ASN A 76 -13.53 5.66 -6.55
N ALA A 77 -12.57 6.28 -7.22
CA ALA A 77 -12.30 7.70 -7.08
C ALA A 77 -13.34 8.50 -7.89
N PRO A 78 -14.15 9.38 -7.27
CA PRO A 78 -14.90 10.37 -8.02
C PRO A 78 -13.89 11.35 -8.61
N ASN A 79 -13.58 11.21 -9.90
CA ASN A 79 -12.85 12.16 -10.76
C ASN A 79 -11.97 13.19 -10.02
N LEU A 80 -10.88 12.75 -9.39
CA LEU A 80 -9.80 13.64 -8.94
C LEU A 80 -8.72 13.71 -10.02
N TRP A 81 -9.13 14.19 -11.18
CA TRP A 81 -8.24 14.88 -12.11
C TRP A 81 -8.56 16.37 -11.98
N PRO A 82 -7.60 17.25 -11.66
CA PRO A 82 -7.63 18.55 -12.29
C PRO A 82 -7.23 18.31 -13.75
N LEU A 83 -8.15 18.60 -14.66
CA LEU A 83 -7.76 19.20 -15.93
C LEU A 83 -6.98 20.48 -15.59
N THR A 84 -5.66 20.40 -15.47
CA THR A 84 -4.81 21.59 -15.45
C THR A 84 -3.84 21.52 -16.61
N SER A 85 -4.32 22.16 -17.68
CA SER A 85 -3.63 23.10 -18.55
C SER A 85 -2.53 22.60 -19.49
N MET A 86 -2.89 22.68 -20.77
CA MET A 86 -2.06 23.10 -21.90
C MET A 86 -0.97 24.12 -21.52
N PRO A 87 0.13 24.11 -22.28
CA PRO A 87 0.44 25.23 -23.16
C PRO A 87 -0.05 24.99 -24.59
#